data_AF-A0A815GF08-F1
#
_entry.id   AF-A0A815GF08-F1
#
_cell.length_a   1.000
_cell.length_b   1.000
_cell.length_c   1.000
_cell.angle_alpha   90.00
_cell.angle_beta   90.00
_cell.angle_gamma   90.00
#
_symmetry.space_group_name_H-M   'P 1'
#
loop_
_entity.id
_entity.type
_entity.pdbx_description
1 polymer ?
#
loop_
_entity_poly.entity_id
_entity_poly.type
_entity_poly.pdbx_seq_one_letter_code
_entity_poly.pdbx_strand_id
1 'polypeptide(L)'
;MHSITSTASAMDDIARWVRSLYPDIYVVSIEIGNGKVDSYLLPLDVQVEKFCESINSNPRLREGFNLLGYSQGSIIARGAVERCSLPVYNLITLSGIHQGVFGVPYLLQLPIELRDLLTKYAYETAIQNAISPANYWRDPEQLDRYYSNCHYLPDINNERGTPNGIYRENILKLNSFVMTYSDLDEVVMPRQSGLFMGYMKNSLEIETWNNSRQFTENLIGLRTCFTRQTSRCDTRTQ
;
A
#
# COMPACT_ATOMS: atom_id res chain seq x y z
N MET A 1 5.31 6.74 7.14
CA MET A 1 3.83 6.77 7.12
C MET A 1 3.33 5.67 8.03
N HIS A 2 2.51 6.02 9.03
CA HIS A 2 1.98 5.08 10.03
C HIS A 2 0.77 4.29 9.49
N SER A 3 0.27 3.35 10.30
CA SER A 3 -0.88 2.50 9.97
C SER A 3 -2.23 3.17 10.34
N ILE A 4 -3.31 2.47 10.00
CA ILE A 4 -4.68 2.76 10.41
C ILE A 4 -4.82 2.80 11.94
N THR A 5 -5.74 3.62 12.45
CA THR A 5 -6.05 3.77 13.88
C THR A 5 -4.84 4.16 14.73
N SER A 6 -3.88 4.84 14.13
CA SER A 6 -2.60 5.20 14.73
C SER A 6 -2.22 6.65 14.40
N THR A 7 -1.09 7.11 14.93
CA THR A 7 -0.54 8.46 14.76
C THR A 7 0.91 8.38 14.31
N ALA A 8 1.48 9.52 13.88
CA ALA A 8 2.88 9.64 13.48
C ALA A 8 3.86 9.17 14.57
N SER A 9 3.53 9.36 15.85
CA SER A 9 4.36 8.93 16.98
C SER A 9 4.52 7.41 17.09
N ALA A 10 3.62 6.61 16.48
CA ALA A 10 3.80 5.15 16.43
C ALA A 10 5.02 4.73 15.61
N MET A 11 5.61 5.66 14.83
CA MET A 11 6.83 5.43 14.07
C MET A 11 8.09 5.87 14.83
N ASP A 12 7.98 6.40 16.05
CA ASP A 12 9.09 7.01 16.77
C ASP A 12 10.20 6.01 17.11
N ASP A 13 9.86 4.75 17.37
CA ASP A 13 10.83 3.70 17.68
C ASP A 13 11.72 3.40 16.47
N ILE A 14 11.10 3.26 15.29
CA ILE A 14 11.81 3.09 14.02
C ILE A 14 12.65 4.34 13.73
N ALA A 15 12.08 5.54 13.93
CA ALA A 15 12.80 6.78 13.70
C ALA A 15 14.01 6.94 14.63
N ARG A 16 13.89 6.58 15.91
CA ARG A 16 15.00 6.56 16.87
C ARG A 16 16.07 5.56 16.46
N TRP A 17 15.68 4.36 16.06
CA TRP A 17 16.62 3.34 15.60
C TRP A 17 17.40 3.81 14.36
N VAL A 18 16.72 4.39 13.36
CA VAL A 18 17.38 4.95 12.16
C VAL A 18 18.37 6.07 12.53
N ARG A 19 17.98 7.01 13.40
CA ARG A 19 18.88 8.07 13.89
C ARG A 19 20.07 7.51 14.67
N SER A 20 19.91 6.40 15.38
CA SER A 20 21.02 5.76 16.10
C SER A 20 22.08 5.17 15.17
N LEU A 21 21.67 4.72 13.97
CA LEU A 21 22.57 4.19 12.95
C LEU A 21 23.19 5.29 12.09
N TYR A 22 22.48 6.41 11.90
CA TYR A 22 22.90 7.53 11.08
C TYR A 22 22.63 8.85 11.81
N PRO A 23 23.54 9.34 12.67
CA PRO A 23 23.27 10.47 13.57
C PRO A 23 22.77 11.76 12.89
N ASP A 24 23.26 12.06 11.68
CA ASP A 24 22.91 13.27 10.93
C ASP A 24 21.66 13.13 10.05
N ILE A 25 21.02 11.95 10.04
CA ILE A 25 19.87 11.70 9.17
C ILE A 25 18.64 12.50 9.63
N TYR A 26 18.00 13.15 8.68
CA TYR A 26 16.68 13.73 8.90
C TYR A 26 15.61 12.64 8.80
N VAL A 27 14.84 12.45 9.87
CA VAL A 27 13.69 11.55 9.89
C VAL A 27 12.47 12.32 10.35
N VAL A 28 11.41 12.24 9.55
CA VAL A 28 10.11 12.84 9.85
C VAL A 28 9.03 11.78 9.67
N SER A 29 8.18 11.64 10.69
CA SER A 29 6.95 10.85 10.63
C SER A 29 5.82 11.79 10.22
N ILE A 30 5.14 11.47 9.12
CA ILE A 30 4.03 12.28 8.61
C ILE A 30 2.75 11.93 9.37
N GLU A 31 2.06 12.95 9.87
CA GLU A 31 0.72 12.87 10.47
C GLU A 31 -0.30 13.38 9.45
N ILE A 32 -1.42 12.67 9.29
CA ILE A 32 -2.48 13.06 8.36
C ILE A 32 -3.72 13.43 9.19
N GLY A 33 -4.17 14.68 9.06
CA GLY A 33 -5.38 15.16 9.71
C GLY A 33 -5.32 14.96 11.24
N ASN A 34 -6.39 14.42 11.81
CA ASN A 34 -6.52 14.09 13.23
C ASN A 34 -5.99 12.68 13.58
N GLY A 35 -4.95 12.24 12.87
CA GLY A 35 -4.20 11.01 13.08
C GLY A 35 -5.03 9.74 13.25
N LYS A 36 -5.18 9.26 14.49
CA LYS A 36 -5.89 8.00 14.77
C LYS A 36 -7.29 7.97 14.19
N VAL A 37 -8.02 9.09 14.27
CA VAL A 37 -9.40 9.17 13.78
C VAL A 37 -9.42 9.20 12.25
N ASP A 38 -8.65 10.10 11.65
CA ASP A 38 -8.67 10.32 10.20
C ASP A 38 -8.01 9.19 9.42
N SER A 39 -7.03 8.48 10.00
CA SER A 39 -6.50 7.26 9.39
C SER A 39 -7.58 6.21 9.14
N TYR A 40 -8.68 6.21 9.90
CA TYR A 40 -9.84 5.33 9.67
C TYR A 40 -10.98 6.02 8.90
N LEU A 41 -11.32 7.27 9.25
CA LEU A 41 -12.51 7.98 8.75
C LEU A 41 -12.27 8.91 7.56
N LEU A 42 -11.04 8.96 7.03
CA LEU A 42 -10.71 9.74 5.84
C LEU A 42 -10.43 8.78 4.66
N PRO A 43 -11.07 8.98 3.49
CA PRO A 43 -10.80 8.13 2.34
C PRO A 43 -9.35 8.26 1.89
N LEU A 44 -8.79 7.16 1.35
CA LEU A 44 -7.36 7.07 1.07
C LEU A 44 -6.88 8.03 -0.02
N ASP A 45 -7.74 8.41 -0.97
CA ASP A 45 -7.42 9.44 -1.95
C ASP A 45 -7.04 10.77 -1.27
N VAL A 46 -7.82 11.17 -0.26
CA VAL A 46 -7.58 12.40 0.50
C VAL A 46 -6.38 12.25 1.44
N GLN A 47 -6.16 11.06 2.01
CA GLN A 47 -4.94 10.80 2.78
C GLN A 47 -3.67 10.93 1.92
N VAL A 48 -3.68 10.40 0.69
CA VAL A 48 -2.55 10.55 -0.24
C VAL A 48 -2.34 12.00 -0.63
N GLU A 49 -3.39 12.75 -0.94
CA GLU A 49 -3.30 14.18 -1.26
C GLU A 49 -2.62 14.96 -0.13
N LYS A 50 -3.11 14.81 1.11
CA LYS A 50 -2.53 15.44 2.30
C LYS A 50 -1.10 15.00 2.56
N PHE A 51 -0.79 13.73 2.33
CA PHE A 51 0.58 13.23 2.42
C PHE A 51 1.48 13.95 1.41
N CYS A 52 1.07 14.06 0.15
CA CYS A 52 1.82 14.74 -0.89
C CYS A 52 2.02 16.24 -0.60
N GLU A 53 0.99 16.93 -0.10
CA GLU A 53 1.09 18.32 0.38
C GLU A 53 2.15 18.46 1.48
N SER A 54 2.11 17.56 2.48
CA SER A 54 3.06 17.55 3.58
C SER A 54 4.50 17.39 3.09
N ILE A 55 4.74 16.45 2.17
CA ILE A 55 6.06 16.22 1.58
C ILE A 55 6.53 17.44 0.78
N ASN A 56 5.68 17.98 -0.11
CA ASN A 56 6.04 19.11 -0.97
C ASN A 56 6.31 20.40 -0.18
N SER A 57 5.64 20.57 0.95
CA SER A 57 5.87 21.71 1.85
C SER A 57 7.18 21.62 2.66
N ASN A 58 7.79 20.44 2.73
CA ASN A 58 8.99 20.22 3.53
C ASN A 58 10.28 20.46 2.72
N PRO A 59 11.04 21.55 2.99
CA PRO A 59 12.23 21.87 2.20
C PRO A 59 13.35 20.82 2.33
N ARG A 60 13.39 20.05 3.44
CA ARG A 60 14.42 19.02 3.66
C ARG A 60 14.21 17.76 2.82
N LEU A 61 13.07 17.64 2.11
CA LEU A 61 12.73 16.48 1.28
C LEU A 61 12.84 16.77 -0.23
N ARG A 62 13.19 18.01 -0.63
CA ARG A 62 13.22 18.42 -2.04
C ARG A 62 14.30 17.74 -2.88
N GLU A 63 15.45 17.45 -2.26
CA GLU A 63 16.58 16.78 -2.91
C GLU A 63 16.45 15.24 -2.91
N GLY A 64 15.27 14.74 -2.55
CA GLY A 64 14.95 13.33 -2.52
C GLY A 64 15.17 12.65 -1.18
N PHE A 65 14.47 11.54 -0.99
CA PHE A 65 14.38 10.87 0.31
C PHE A 65 14.03 9.38 0.18
N ASN A 66 14.25 8.63 1.26
CA ASN A 66 13.70 7.28 1.41
C ASN A 66 12.33 7.36 2.08
N LEU A 67 11.40 6.51 1.66
CA LEU A 67 10.05 6.48 2.17
C LEU A 67 9.74 5.13 2.80
N LEU A 68 9.24 5.14 4.04
CA LEU A 68 8.79 3.94 4.73
C LEU A 68 7.30 4.03 5.05
N GLY A 69 6.53 3.02 4.63
CA GLY A 69 5.11 2.85 4.96
C GLY A 69 4.86 1.56 5.72
N TYR A 70 4.09 1.62 6.80
CA TYR A 70 3.73 0.44 7.60
C TYR A 70 2.24 0.13 7.48
N SER A 71 1.90 -1.13 7.18
CA SER A 71 0.51 -1.61 7.05
C SER A 71 -0.31 -0.74 6.10
N GLN A 72 -1.40 -0.08 6.51
CA GLN A 72 -2.15 0.85 5.63
C GLN A 72 -1.26 1.97 5.06
N GLY A 73 -0.27 2.41 5.83
CA GLY A 73 0.72 3.39 5.38
C GLY A 73 1.54 2.92 4.18
N SER A 74 1.59 1.62 3.86
CA SER A 74 2.29 1.10 2.69
C SER A 74 1.62 1.51 1.39
N ILE A 75 0.28 1.45 1.33
CA ILE A 75 -0.48 1.83 0.13
C ILE A 75 -0.61 3.34 0.02
N ILE A 76 -0.68 4.08 1.13
CA ILE A 76 -0.60 5.56 1.12
C ILE A 76 0.75 6.01 0.55
N ALA A 77 1.85 5.46 1.07
CA ALA A 77 3.20 5.78 0.61
C ALA A 77 3.41 5.44 -0.88
N ARG A 78 2.94 4.27 -1.31
CA ARG A 78 3.00 3.85 -2.71
C ARG A 78 2.14 4.73 -3.61
N GLY A 79 0.89 4.98 -3.24
CA GLY A 79 -0.01 5.85 -3.99
C GLY A 79 0.56 7.27 -4.14
N ALA A 80 1.26 7.79 -3.13
CA ALA A 80 1.96 9.06 -3.23
C ALA A 80 3.13 9.03 -4.23
N VAL A 81 3.91 7.94 -4.27
CA VAL A 81 4.95 7.75 -5.30
C VAL A 81 4.33 7.76 -6.70
N GLU A 82 3.26 7.01 -6.90
CA GLU A 82 2.58 6.86 -8.19
C GLU A 82 1.94 8.16 -8.66
N ARG A 83 1.20 8.86 -7.80
CA ARG A 83 0.36 10.02 -8.17
C ARG A 83 1.09 11.36 -8.14
N CYS A 84 2.01 11.54 -7.20
CA CYS A 84 2.57 12.87 -6.92
C CYS A 84 3.99 13.06 -7.49
N SER A 85 4.55 12.05 -8.17
CA SER A 85 5.90 12.10 -8.79
C SER A 85 6.99 12.59 -7.82
N LEU A 86 6.90 12.19 -6.56
CA LEU A 86 7.82 12.61 -5.50
C LEU A 86 9.24 12.07 -5.76
N PRO A 87 10.31 12.79 -5.33
CA PRO A 87 11.71 12.37 -5.52
C PRO A 87 12.11 11.25 -4.54
N VAL A 88 11.38 10.13 -4.55
CA VAL A 88 11.65 8.99 -3.67
C VAL A 88 12.76 8.13 -4.26
N TYR A 89 13.81 7.87 -3.46
CA TYR A 89 14.89 6.97 -3.82
C TYR A 89 14.50 5.51 -3.59
N ASN A 90 14.15 5.17 -2.35
CA ASN A 90 13.77 3.81 -1.97
C ASN A 90 12.42 3.84 -1.27
N LEU A 91 11.50 3.00 -1.71
CA LEU A 91 10.23 2.76 -1.03
C LEU A 91 10.36 1.45 -0.24
N ILE A 92 10.14 1.53 1.07
CA ILE A 92 10.16 0.40 2.00
C ILE A 92 8.76 0.23 2.56
N THR A 93 8.21 -0.97 2.47
CA THR A 93 6.87 -1.28 2.95
C THR A 93 6.92 -2.43 3.92
N LEU A 94 6.44 -2.19 5.14
CA LEU A 94 6.47 -3.13 6.25
C LEU A 94 5.06 -3.67 6.50
N SER A 95 4.87 -4.99 6.43
CA SER A 95 3.55 -5.66 6.50
C SER A 95 2.52 -4.98 5.58
N GLY A 96 2.90 -4.75 4.33
CA GLY A 96 2.09 -3.98 3.39
C GLY A 96 0.77 -4.67 3.00
N ILE A 97 -0.17 -3.89 2.45
CA ILE A 97 -1.46 -4.38 1.96
C ILE A 97 -1.67 -4.09 0.47
N HIS A 98 -0.65 -4.38 -0.34
CA HIS A 98 -0.59 -4.00 -1.76
C HIS A 98 -1.66 -4.64 -2.67
N GLN A 99 -2.18 -5.81 -2.30
CA GLN A 99 -3.34 -6.45 -2.92
C GLN A 99 -4.61 -6.37 -2.05
N GLY A 100 -4.64 -5.45 -1.08
CA GLY A 100 -5.79 -5.27 -0.21
C GLY A 100 -5.99 -6.40 0.78
N VAL A 101 -7.16 -6.39 1.43
CA VAL A 101 -7.50 -7.41 2.43
C VAL A 101 -8.94 -7.89 2.23
N PHE A 102 -9.19 -9.13 2.62
CA PHE A 102 -10.53 -9.72 2.73
C PHE A 102 -10.83 -10.28 4.12
N GLY A 103 -9.91 -10.04 5.08
CA GLY A 103 -10.11 -10.39 6.46
C GLY A 103 -9.30 -9.47 7.37
N VAL A 104 -9.90 -9.14 8.50
CA VAL A 104 -9.21 -8.59 9.66
C VAL A 104 -9.66 -9.45 10.85
N PRO A 105 -8.77 -9.97 11.72
CA PRO A 105 -9.14 -10.84 12.84
C PRO A 105 -10.30 -10.35 13.68
N TYR A 106 -10.36 -9.04 13.93
CA TYR A 106 -11.44 -8.45 14.70
C TYR A 106 -12.80 -8.61 13.98
N LEU A 107 -12.82 -8.54 12.65
CA LEU A 107 -14.02 -8.80 11.86
C LEU A 107 -14.41 -10.28 11.93
N LEU A 108 -13.46 -11.21 12.02
CA LEU A 108 -13.74 -12.64 12.18
C LEU A 108 -14.39 -12.96 13.54
N GLN A 109 -14.22 -12.09 14.54
CA GLN A 109 -14.88 -12.19 15.86
C GLN A 109 -16.31 -11.63 15.84
N LEU A 110 -16.71 -10.91 14.78
CA LEU A 110 -18.07 -10.41 14.64
C LEU A 110 -19.04 -11.51 14.20
N PRO A 111 -20.33 -11.42 14.56
CA PRO A 111 -21.37 -12.30 14.03
C PRO A 111 -21.35 -12.35 12.50
N ILE A 112 -21.69 -13.50 11.93
CA ILE A 112 -21.61 -13.73 10.48
C ILE A 112 -22.48 -12.72 9.71
N GLU A 113 -23.63 -12.36 10.28
CA GLU A 113 -24.56 -11.38 9.71
C GLU A 113 -23.93 -9.98 9.63
N LEU A 114 -23.14 -9.60 10.63
CA LEU A 114 -22.45 -8.30 10.66
C LEU A 114 -21.28 -8.28 9.67
N ARG A 115 -20.56 -9.39 9.54
CA ARG A 115 -19.54 -9.55 8.50
C ARG A 115 -20.14 -9.46 7.11
N ASP A 116 -21.25 -10.14 6.87
CA ASP A 116 -21.95 -10.13 5.60
C ASP A 116 -22.45 -8.72 5.25
N LEU A 117 -22.94 -7.96 6.24
CA LEU A 117 -23.32 -6.56 6.05
C LEU A 117 -22.11 -5.69 5.66
N LEU A 118 -20.97 -5.85 6.33
CA LEU A 118 -19.75 -5.10 6.00
C LEU A 118 -19.30 -5.39 4.57
N THR A 119 -19.26 -6.67 4.18
CA THR A 119 -18.90 -7.08 2.82
C THR A 119 -19.91 -6.61 1.78
N LYS A 120 -21.21 -6.67 2.10
CA LYS A 120 -22.31 -6.23 1.22
C LYS A 120 -22.22 -4.75 0.90
N TYR A 121 -21.93 -3.91 1.90
CA TYR A 121 -21.92 -2.45 1.78
C TYR A 121 -20.54 -1.83 1.60
N ALA A 122 -19.46 -2.63 1.65
CA ALA A 122 -18.09 -2.13 1.47
C ALA A 122 -17.95 -1.28 0.21
N TYR A 123 -18.62 -1.65 -0.87
CA TYR A 123 -18.53 -0.98 -2.17
C TYR A 123 -19.61 0.07 -2.43
N GLU A 124 -20.39 0.48 -1.42
CA GLU A 124 -21.30 1.61 -1.55
C GLU A 124 -20.53 2.93 -1.52
N THR A 125 -20.90 3.88 -2.38
CA THR A 125 -20.22 5.18 -2.52
C THR A 125 -20.10 5.93 -1.20
N ALA A 126 -21.14 5.90 -0.35
CA ALA A 126 -21.12 6.55 0.95
C ALA A 126 -20.05 5.95 1.89
N ILE A 127 -19.87 4.62 1.86
CA ILE A 127 -18.86 3.92 2.67
C ILE A 127 -17.47 4.16 2.10
N GLN A 128 -17.31 4.06 0.77
CA GLN A 128 -16.04 4.34 0.10
C GLN A 128 -15.55 5.78 0.31
N ASN A 129 -16.45 6.74 0.50
CA ASN A 129 -16.08 8.14 0.78
C ASN A 129 -15.82 8.45 2.26
N ALA A 130 -16.08 7.50 3.17
CA ALA A 130 -16.01 7.75 4.61
C ALA A 130 -15.07 6.81 5.37
N ILE A 131 -14.83 5.59 4.88
CA ILE A 131 -14.18 4.53 5.65
C ILE A 131 -12.94 4.03 4.89
N SER A 132 -11.74 4.33 5.38
CA SER A 132 -10.49 4.02 4.69
C SER A 132 -10.29 2.52 4.43
N PRO A 133 -10.67 1.57 5.32
CA PRO A 133 -10.66 0.14 4.99
C PRO A 133 -11.43 -0.28 3.75
N ALA A 134 -12.55 0.40 3.46
CA ALA A 134 -13.36 0.07 2.30
C ALA A 134 -12.59 0.32 0.99
N ASN A 135 -11.67 1.29 0.98
CA ASN A 135 -10.87 1.67 -0.17
C ASN A 135 -9.79 0.64 -0.58
N TYR A 136 -9.60 -0.41 0.20
CA TYR A 136 -8.71 -1.53 -0.12
C TYR A 136 -9.29 -2.90 0.29
N TRP A 137 -10.60 -2.94 0.54
CA TRP A 137 -11.32 -4.20 0.70
C TRP A 137 -11.36 -4.91 -0.66
N ARG A 138 -10.85 -6.14 -0.72
CA ARG A 138 -10.74 -6.93 -1.95
C ARG A 138 -11.35 -8.30 -1.77
N ASP A 139 -12.66 -8.36 -1.93
CA ASP A 139 -13.45 -9.58 -1.83
C ASP A 139 -13.24 -10.52 -3.04
N PRO A 140 -12.73 -11.75 -2.86
CA PRO A 140 -12.52 -12.71 -3.92
C PRO A 140 -13.82 -13.20 -4.59
N GLU A 141 -14.97 -13.14 -3.91
CA GLU A 141 -16.28 -13.51 -4.44
C GLU A 141 -16.97 -12.34 -5.16
N GLN A 142 -16.54 -11.11 -4.91
CA GLN A 142 -17.10 -9.89 -5.50
C GLN A 142 -16.05 -9.04 -6.23
N LEU A 143 -15.06 -9.68 -6.88
CA LEU A 143 -13.99 -8.96 -7.60
C LEU A 143 -14.51 -7.99 -8.66
N ASP A 144 -15.63 -8.30 -9.31
CA ASP A 144 -16.21 -7.42 -10.33
C ASP A 144 -16.74 -6.11 -9.69
N ARG A 145 -17.29 -6.16 -8.46
CA ARG A 145 -17.62 -4.96 -7.66
C ARG A 145 -16.37 -4.26 -7.15
N TYR A 146 -15.34 -4.99 -6.73
CA TYR A 146 -14.06 -4.40 -6.35
C TYR A 146 -13.50 -3.53 -7.48
N TYR A 147 -13.35 -4.08 -8.69
CA TYR A 147 -12.80 -3.34 -9.82
C TYR A 147 -13.63 -2.11 -10.19
N SER A 148 -14.96 -2.21 -10.16
CA SER A 148 -15.86 -1.11 -10.55
C SER A 148 -16.04 -0.05 -9.46
N ASN A 149 -16.15 -0.44 -8.19
CA ASN A 149 -16.66 0.44 -7.13
C ASN A 149 -15.66 0.74 -5.99
N CYS A 150 -14.55 0.00 -5.83
CA CYS A 150 -13.57 0.29 -4.77
C CYS A 150 -12.72 1.51 -5.15
N HIS A 151 -12.87 2.67 -4.51
CA HIS A 151 -12.37 3.94 -5.07
C HIS A 151 -10.86 3.98 -5.29
N TYR A 152 -10.07 3.40 -4.39
CA TYR A 152 -8.62 3.63 -4.33
C TYR A 152 -7.76 2.48 -4.86
N LEU A 153 -7.86 1.28 -4.27
CA LEU A 153 -6.89 0.21 -4.54
C LEU A 153 -6.83 -0.23 -6.03
N PRO A 154 -7.97 -0.44 -6.74
CA PRO A 154 -7.93 -0.73 -8.17
C PRO A 154 -7.34 0.40 -9.03
N ASP A 155 -7.39 1.65 -8.57
CA ASP A 155 -6.77 2.79 -9.27
C ASP A 155 -5.24 2.70 -9.17
N ILE A 156 -4.70 2.69 -7.95
CA ILE A 156 -3.24 2.62 -7.73
C ILE A 156 -2.65 1.27 -8.17
N ASN A 157 -3.48 0.24 -8.36
CA ASN A 157 -3.05 -1.03 -8.94
C ASN A 157 -3.16 -1.05 -10.47
N ASN A 158 -3.62 0.02 -11.14
CA ASN A 158 -3.86 0.05 -12.58
C ASN A 158 -4.77 -1.11 -13.05
N GLU A 159 -5.74 -1.50 -12.25
CA GLU A 159 -6.61 -2.68 -12.50
C GLU A 159 -7.86 -2.33 -13.31
N ARG A 160 -8.12 -1.03 -13.51
CA ARG A 160 -9.27 -0.46 -14.22
C ARG A 160 -8.90 0.01 -15.62
N GLY A 161 -9.79 -0.25 -16.57
CA GLY A 161 -9.79 0.38 -17.90
C GLY A 161 -8.40 0.39 -18.55
N THR A 162 -7.98 1.55 -19.06
CA THR A 162 -6.63 1.78 -19.58
C THR A 162 -5.68 2.14 -18.43
N PRO A 163 -4.60 1.37 -18.20
CA PRO A 163 -3.61 1.67 -17.16
C PRO A 163 -3.01 3.07 -17.29
N ASN A 164 -2.82 3.74 -16.15
CA ASN A 164 -2.10 5.01 -16.09
C ASN A 164 -0.59 4.77 -16.19
N GLY A 165 0.00 5.15 -17.33
CA GLY A 165 1.43 4.99 -17.59
C GLY A 165 2.32 5.75 -16.61
N ILE A 166 1.86 6.89 -16.07
CA ILE A 166 2.62 7.72 -15.13
C ILE A 166 2.88 6.95 -13.82
N TYR A 167 1.89 6.20 -13.33
CA TYR A 167 2.03 5.41 -12.09
C TYR A 167 3.18 4.41 -12.23
N ARG A 168 3.18 3.66 -13.33
CA ARG A 168 4.25 2.71 -13.66
C ARG A 168 5.60 3.41 -13.83
N GLU A 169 5.65 4.52 -14.55
CA GLU A 169 6.90 5.28 -14.74
C GLU A 169 7.49 5.76 -13.41
N ASN A 170 6.65 6.24 -12.50
CA ASN A 170 7.09 6.70 -11.19
C ASN A 170 7.62 5.57 -10.31
N ILE A 171 6.97 4.41 -10.30
CA ILE A 171 7.50 3.22 -9.61
C ILE A 171 8.86 2.80 -10.20
N LEU A 172 9.02 2.87 -11.53
CA LEU A 172 10.27 2.49 -12.20
C LEU A 172 11.43 3.48 -12.02
N LYS A 173 11.18 4.67 -11.47
CA LYS A 173 12.21 5.64 -11.07
C LYS A 173 12.85 5.30 -9.72
N LEU A 174 12.20 4.47 -8.90
CA LEU A 174 12.76 4.03 -7.61
C LEU A 174 14.08 3.29 -7.83
N ASN A 175 15.05 3.53 -6.95
CA ASN A 175 16.26 2.73 -6.84
C ASN A 175 15.93 1.33 -6.30
N SER A 176 15.02 1.25 -5.33
CA SER A 176 14.52 0.01 -4.75
C SER A 176 13.09 0.14 -4.26
N PHE A 177 12.31 -0.93 -4.45
CA PHE A 177 11.01 -1.13 -3.83
C PHE A 177 11.09 -2.38 -2.95
N VAL A 178 11.33 -2.16 -1.66
CA VAL A 178 11.44 -3.21 -0.65
C VAL A 178 10.06 -3.48 -0.06
N MET A 179 9.63 -4.73 -0.16
CA MET A 179 8.34 -5.18 0.34
C MET A 179 8.54 -6.29 1.36
N THR A 180 7.87 -6.20 2.50
CA THR A 180 7.90 -7.24 3.52
C THR A 180 6.49 -7.63 3.97
N TYR A 181 6.38 -8.88 4.38
CA TYR A 181 5.25 -9.45 5.10
C TYR A 181 5.79 -10.40 6.16
N SER A 182 4.92 -10.86 7.07
CA SER A 182 5.27 -11.84 8.10
C SER A 182 4.33 -13.03 8.02
N ASP A 183 4.88 -14.24 8.08
CA ASP A 183 4.09 -15.48 8.20
C ASP A 183 3.34 -15.55 9.54
N LEU A 184 3.75 -14.74 10.52
CA LEU A 184 3.13 -14.60 11.83
C LEU A 184 2.14 -13.42 11.89
N ASP A 185 1.91 -12.70 10.77
CA ASP A 185 0.99 -11.57 10.75
C ASP A 185 -0.46 -12.06 10.93
N GLU A 186 -1.03 -11.87 12.09
CA GLU A 186 -2.42 -12.28 12.30
C GLU A 186 -3.40 -11.27 11.74
N VAL A 187 -3.00 -10.02 11.47
CA VAL A 187 -3.91 -8.91 11.14
C VAL A 187 -4.26 -8.86 9.66
N VAL A 188 -3.26 -8.99 8.79
CA VAL A 188 -3.43 -8.85 7.34
C VAL A 188 -3.83 -10.19 6.72
N MET A 189 -4.99 -10.25 6.07
CA MET A 189 -5.46 -11.46 5.38
C MET A 189 -5.84 -11.16 3.91
N PRO A 190 -5.13 -11.76 2.93
CA PRO A 190 -4.00 -12.68 3.08
C PRO A 190 -2.71 -11.95 3.49
N ARG A 191 -1.87 -12.57 4.33
CA ARG A 191 -0.59 -12.00 4.83
C ARG A 191 0.33 -11.58 3.69
N GLN A 192 0.29 -12.38 2.62
CA GLN A 192 1.06 -12.25 1.40
C GLN A 192 0.66 -11.02 0.56
N SER A 193 -0.40 -10.29 0.95
CA SER A 193 -0.73 -9.00 0.35
C SER A 193 0.43 -8.00 0.42
N GLY A 194 1.37 -8.16 1.35
CA GLY A 194 2.60 -7.37 1.39
C GLY A 194 3.48 -7.53 0.15
N LEU A 195 3.35 -8.64 -0.58
CA LEU A 195 4.10 -8.95 -1.81
C LEU A 195 3.21 -8.97 -3.05
N PHE A 196 2.13 -8.19 -3.08
CA PHE A 196 1.18 -8.14 -4.20
C PHE A 196 0.51 -9.49 -4.52
N MET A 197 0.37 -10.39 -3.55
CA MET A 197 -0.39 -11.63 -3.71
C MET A 197 -1.74 -11.50 -2.99
N GLY A 198 -2.84 -11.72 -3.72
CA GLY A 198 -4.20 -11.75 -3.19
C GLY A 198 -4.84 -13.14 -3.25
N TYR A 199 -6.07 -13.22 -2.73
CA TYR A 199 -6.92 -14.39 -2.94
C TYR A 199 -7.37 -14.49 -4.41
N MET A 200 -7.46 -15.72 -4.91
CA MET A 200 -7.96 -16.03 -6.25
C MET A 200 -9.48 -15.81 -6.35
N LYS A 201 -10.01 -15.60 -7.57
CA LYS A 201 -11.44 -15.40 -7.79
C LYS A 201 -12.22 -16.62 -7.25
N ASN A 202 -13.21 -16.36 -6.40
CA ASN A 202 -14.06 -17.36 -5.75
C ASN A 202 -13.30 -18.41 -4.92
N SER A 203 -12.13 -18.07 -4.36
CA SER A 203 -11.33 -18.99 -3.55
C SER A 203 -10.53 -18.22 -2.48
N LEU A 204 -10.26 -18.87 -1.34
CA LEU A 204 -9.31 -18.37 -0.32
C LEU A 204 -7.89 -18.90 -0.54
N GLU A 205 -7.63 -19.56 -1.67
CA GLU A 205 -6.28 -19.87 -2.10
C GLU A 205 -5.57 -18.60 -2.61
N ILE A 206 -4.29 -18.48 -2.28
CA ILE A 206 -3.47 -17.31 -2.59
C ILE A 206 -2.85 -17.48 -3.97
N GLU A 207 -2.92 -16.45 -4.81
CA GLU A 207 -2.27 -16.44 -6.11
C GLU A 207 -0.74 -16.42 -5.97
N THR A 208 -0.03 -17.07 -6.90
CA THR A 208 1.43 -16.94 -6.94
C THR A 208 1.82 -15.60 -7.57
N TRP A 209 2.83 -14.94 -6.99
CA TRP A 209 3.25 -13.60 -7.41
C TRP A 209 3.52 -13.47 -8.92
N ASN A 210 4.10 -14.51 -9.54
CA ASN A 210 4.45 -14.54 -10.96
C ASN A 210 3.27 -14.82 -11.91
N ASN A 211 2.15 -15.33 -11.41
CA ASN A 211 0.93 -15.55 -12.18
C ASN A 211 -0.09 -14.42 -11.99
N SER A 212 0.12 -13.55 -10.99
CA SER A 212 -0.75 -12.40 -10.75
C SER A 212 -0.84 -11.49 -11.98
N ARG A 213 -1.98 -10.83 -12.13
CA ARG A 213 -2.20 -9.85 -13.22
C ARG A 213 -1.21 -8.68 -13.13
N GLN A 214 -0.88 -8.24 -11.91
CA GLN A 214 0.14 -7.21 -11.65
C GLN A 214 1.48 -7.54 -12.30
N PHE A 215 1.89 -8.81 -12.24
CA PHE A 215 3.16 -9.26 -12.81
C PHE A 215 3.07 -9.60 -14.30
N THR A 216 2.03 -10.33 -14.71
CA THR A 216 1.85 -10.82 -16.10
C THR A 216 1.49 -9.69 -17.08
N GLU A 217 0.76 -8.67 -16.65
CA GLU A 217 0.48 -7.47 -17.45
C GLU A 217 1.45 -6.31 -17.16
N ASN A 218 2.30 -6.45 -16.12
CA ASN A 218 3.29 -5.45 -15.71
C ASN A 218 2.66 -4.07 -15.40
N LEU A 219 1.48 -4.08 -14.78
CA LEU A 219 0.58 -2.93 -14.62
C LEU A 219 1.25 -1.71 -13.97
N ILE A 220 2.01 -1.95 -12.90
CA ILE A 220 2.78 -0.90 -12.21
C ILE A 220 4.29 -1.07 -12.36
N GLY A 221 4.75 -2.02 -13.19
CA GLY A 221 6.19 -2.22 -13.44
C GLY A 221 6.88 -3.32 -12.61
N LEU A 222 6.16 -4.11 -11.82
CA LEU A 222 6.75 -5.13 -10.93
C LEU A 222 7.64 -6.14 -11.67
N ARG A 223 7.21 -6.62 -12.85
CA ARG A 223 8.03 -7.52 -13.67
C ARG A 223 9.32 -6.85 -14.10
N THR A 224 9.25 -5.59 -14.52
CA THR A 224 10.45 -4.83 -14.91
C THR A 224 11.40 -4.64 -13.73
N CYS A 225 10.90 -4.33 -12.53
CA CYS A 225 11.71 -4.24 -11.31
C CYS A 225 12.43 -5.56 -11.01
N PHE A 226 11.71 -6.67 -11.06
CA PHE A 226 12.26 -8.01 -10.84
C PHE A 226 13.36 -8.36 -11.84
N THR A 227 13.13 -8.16 -13.14
CA THR A 227 14.12 -8.46 -14.18
C THR A 227 15.36 -7.57 -14.10
N ARG A 228 15.23 -6.32 -13.65
CA ARG A 228 16.40 -5.44 -13.44
C ARG A 228 17.28 -5.96 -12.31
N GLN A 229 16.67 -6.45 -11.23
CA GLN A 229 17.41 -7.03 -10.11
C GLN A 229 18.19 -8.28 -10.55
N THR A 230 17.57 -9.18 -11.32
CA THR A 230 18.26 -10.38 -11.83
C THR A 230 19.39 -10.00 -12.78
N SER A 231 19.20 -9.00 -13.65
CA SER A 231 20.27 -8.53 -14.56
C SER A 231 21.45 -7.87 -13.82
N ARG A 232 21.24 -7.27 -12.65
CA ARG A 232 22.33 -6.74 -11.81
C ARG A 232 23.10 -7.84 -11.06
N CYS A 233 22.49 -9.00 -10.83
CA CYS A 233 23.16 -10.18 -10.28
C CYS A 233 23.95 -10.97 -11.34
N ASP A 234 23.69 -10.76 -12.63
CA ASP A 234 24.28 -11.54 -13.74
C ASP A 234 25.57 -10.91 -14.33
N THR A 235 26.14 -9.88 -13.68
CA THR A 235 27.41 -9.24 -14.13
C THR A 235 28.58 -9.44 -13.17
N ARG A 236 28.55 -10.48 -12.33
CA ARG A 236 29.74 -10.92 -11.56
C ARG A 236 29.90 -12.43 -11.62
N THR A 237 30.22 -12.92 -12.81
CA THR A 237 31.12 -14.07 -12.99
C THR A 237 32.53 -13.52 -13.24
N GLN A 238 33.28 -13.37 -12.14
CA GLN A 238 34.71 -13.64 -12.03
C GLN A 238 35.05 -13.78 -10.55
#